data_AF-A0A969JF81-F1
#
_entry.id   AF-A0A969JF81-F1
#
_cell.length_a   1.000
_cell.length_b   1.000
_cell.length_c   1.000
_cell.angle_alpha   90.00
_cell.angle_beta   90.00
_cell.angle_gamma   90.00
#
_symmetry.space_group_name_H-M   'P 1'
#
loop_
_entity.id
_entity.type
_entity.pdbx_description
1 polymer ?
#
loop_
_entity_poly.entity_id
_entity_poly.type
_entity_poly.pdbx_seq_one_letter_code
_entity_poly.pdbx_strand_id
1 'polypeptide(L)'
;MIQWERQEFCLFCYANQRVLNCFEDLYGTNRGLVLVRNNRCAGDCFDIFRQNPNNTIADAFFDGKQLIKKSVAEIAYNFPYGTLIEVRQSSITPSYFDFTELLKSQSQNTGGLIDVPPALLQGNVRNLNNPAETVIGFFSVTNTSTRRLWVNRSAAATVPLSSLSSLLPPVPTPVPPPPRMESASVRGKPQSNG
;
A
#
# COMPACT_ATOMS: atom_id res chain seq x y z
N MET A 1 -4.83 -11.68 -1.46
CA MET A 1 -5.88 -11.56 -2.49
C MET A 1 -5.42 -10.53 -3.52
N ILE A 2 -5.68 -10.80 -4.80
CA ILE A 2 -5.42 -9.84 -5.89
C ILE A 2 -6.74 -9.58 -6.60
N GLN A 3 -7.06 -8.31 -6.83
CA GLN A 3 -8.25 -7.87 -7.55
C GLN A 3 -7.81 -7.11 -8.80
N TRP A 4 -8.41 -7.44 -9.95
CA TRP A 4 -8.26 -6.71 -11.20
C TRP A 4 -9.57 -6.01 -11.51
N GLU A 5 -9.52 -4.68 -11.57
CA GLU A 5 -10.69 -3.84 -11.79
C GLU A 5 -10.53 -3.09 -13.10
N ARG A 6 -11.40 -3.38 -14.07
CA ARG A 6 -11.33 -2.78 -15.40
C ARG A 6 -11.57 -1.27 -15.32
N GLN A 7 -10.69 -0.50 -15.95
CA GLN A 7 -10.77 0.96 -16.04
C GLN A 7 -11.24 1.39 -17.42
N GLU A 8 -12.11 2.40 -17.48
CA GLU A 8 -12.48 3.06 -18.75
C GLU A 8 -11.40 4.06 -19.18
N PHE A 9 -10.82 4.76 -18.20
CA PHE A 9 -9.78 5.77 -18.42
C PHE A 9 -8.43 5.25 -17.92
N CYS A 10 -7.41 5.37 -18.75
CA CYS A 10 -6.08 4.88 -18.47
C CYS A 10 -5.28 5.89 -17.66
N LEU A 11 -4.37 5.39 -16.81
CA LEU A 11 -3.45 6.24 -16.08
C LEU A 11 -2.37 6.76 -17.03
N PHE A 12 -2.34 8.07 -17.24
CA PHE A 12 -1.28 8.76 -17.97
C PHE A 12 -0.42 9.56 -17.00
N CYS A 13 0.83 9.72 -17.38
CA CYS A 13 1.81 10.44 -16.59
C CYS A 13 2.34 11.60 -17.41
N TYR A 14 2.40 12.78 -16.79
CA TYR A 14 2.84 14.00 -17.43
C TYR A 14 4.00 14.62 -16.67
N ALA A 15 5.02 15.09 -17.39
CA ALA A 15 5.95 16.10 -16.88
C ALA A 15 5.90 17.29 -17.82
N ASN A 16 5.70 18.50 -17.29
CA ASN A 16 5.60 19.72 -18.09
C ASN A 16 4.65 19.56 -19.30
N GLN A 17 3.48 18.96 -19.07
CA GLN A 17 2.43 18.68 -20.06
C GLN A 17 2.80 17.68 -21.18
N ARG A 18 3.95 17.01 -21.11
CA ARG A 18 4.32 15.93 -22.05
C ARG A 18 4.04 14.56 -21.44
N VAL A 19 3.45 13.68 -22.24
CA VAL A 19 3.21 12.28 -21.84
C VAL A 19 4.54 11.55 -21.69
N LEU A 20 4.73 10.87 -20.55
CA LEU A 20 5.91 10.06 -20.25
C LEU A 20 5.51 8.62 -19.90
N ASN A 21 6.45 7.69 -20.08
CA ASN A 21 6.33 6.31 -19.62
C ASN A 21 6.84 6.19 -18.18
N CYS A 22 5.93 6.20 -17.21
CA CYS A 22 6.30 6.27 -15.78
C CYS A 22 6.51 4.92 -15.08
N PHE A 23 6.84 3.87 -15.83
CA PHE A 23 7.11 2.55 -15.23
C PHE A 23 8.51 2.43 -14.59
N GLU A 24 9.44 3.34 -14.91
CA GLU A 24 10.83 3.28 -14.42
C GLU A 24 11.27 4.49 -13.57
N ASP A 25 10.59 5.64 -13.66
CA ASP A 25 11.05 6.93 -13.07
C ASP A 25 10.58 7.22 -11.63
N LEU A 26 9.83 6.31 -11.01
CA LEU A 26 9.19 6.55 -9.70
C LEU A 26 10.13 6.39 -8.48
N TYR A 27 11.31 5.81 -8.67
CA TYR A 27 12.33 5.73 -7.61
C TYR A 27 13.26 6.95 -7.68
N GLY A 28 12.76 8.10 -7.20
CA GLY A 28 13.63 9.16 -6.70
C GLY A 28 13.74 10.46 -7.50
N THR A 29 12.82 10.80 -8.41
CA THR A 29 12.87 12.12 -9.07
C THR A 29 11.66 13.03 -8.74
N ASN A 30 11.93 14.14 -8.03
CA ASN A 30 11.02 15.28 -7.82
C ASN A 30 10.83 16.07 -9.14
N ARG A 31 10.31 15.44 -10.20
CA ARG A 31 10.19 16.05 -11.54
C ARG A 31 8.85 16.75 -11.82
N GLY A 32 8.04 17.05 -10.80
CA GLY A 32 6.71 17.63 -11.02
C GLY A 32 5.81 16.71 -11.86
N LEU A 33 5.94 15.40 -11.65
CA LEU A 33 5.16 14.38 -12.34
C LEU A 33 3.70 14.45 -11.88
N VAL A 34 2.79 14.45 -12.84
CA VAL A 34 1.35 14.43 -12.59
C VAL A 34 0.76 13.15 -13.18
N LEU A 35 0.13 12.34 -12.33
CA LEU A 35 -0.62 11.15 -12.72
C LEU A 35 -2.09 11.53 -12.91
N VAL A 36 -2.64 11.28 -14.10
CA VAL A 36 -4.01 11.67 -14.46
C VAL A 36 -4.72 10.54 -15.20
N ARG A 37 -6.01 10.32 -14.89
CA ARG A 37 -6.93 9.45 -15.64
C ARG A 37 -7.84 10.30 -16.53
N ASN A 38 -7.39 10.65 -17.73
CA ASN A 38 -8.11 11.58 -18.62
C ASN A 38 -8.41 11.05 -20.03
N ASN A 39 -7.71 10.03 -20.52
CA ASN A 39 -8.00 9.47 -21.85
C ASN A 39 -8.57 8.05 -21.73
N ARG A 40 -9.50 7.73 -22.65
CA ARG A 40 -10.03 6.38 -22.79
C ARG A 40 -8.90 5.42 -23.12
N CYS A 41 -8.97 4.23 -22.53
CA CYS A 41 -8.03 3.18 -22.83
C CYS A 41 -8.20 2.67 -24.26
N ALA A 42 -7.08 2.45 -24.97
CA ALA A 42 -7.08 1.87 -26.31
C ALA A 42 -7.40 0.36 -26.32
N GLY A 43 -7.29 -0.30 -25.17
CA GLY A 43 -7.59 -1.72 -24.96
C GLY A 43 -7.93 -2.00 -23.50
N ASP A 44 -7.87 -3.27 -23.11
CA ASP A 44 -8.18 -3.67 -21.73
C ASP A 44 -7.13 -3.10 -20.75
N CYS A 45 -7.60 -2.29 -19.80
CA CYS A 45 -6.80 -1.71 -18.74
C CYS A 45 -7.38 -2.09 -17.37
N PHE A 46 -6.51 -2.46 -16.43
CA PHE A 46 -6.92 -2.90 -15.10
C PHE A 46 -6.09 -2.21 -14.02
N ASP A 47 -6.78 -1.68 -13.02
CA ASP A 47 -6.16 -1.38 -11.74
C ASP A 47 -6.00 -2.70 -10.97
N ILE A 48 -4.80 -2.95 -10.45
CA ILE A 48 -4.48 -4.18 -9.72
C ILE A 48 -4.35 -3.86 -8.23
N PHE A 49 -5.34 -4.26 -7.45
CA PHE A 49 -5.33 -4.10 -6.01
C PHE A 49 -4.79 -5.37 -5.36
N ARG A 50 -3.71 -5.23 -4.59
CA ARG A 50 -3.11 -6.34 -3.84
C ARG A 50 -3.41 -6.13 -2.37
N GLN A 51 -4.30 -6.95 -1.84
CA GLN A 51 -4.60 -6.96 -0.41
C GLN A 51 -3.96 -8.20 0.21
N ASN A 52 -3.14 -8.01 1.23
CA ASN A 52 -2.67 -9.08 2.09
C ASN A 52 -3.27 -8.90 3.48
N PRO A 53 -4.58 -9.17 3.65
CA PRO A 53 -5.16 -9.16 4.99
C PRO A 53 -4.41 -10.20 5.83
N ASN A 54 -4.05 -9.82 7.07
CA ASN A 54 -3.44 -10.75 8.01
C ASN A 54 -4.49 -11.79 8.43
N ASN A 55 -4.60 -12.85 7.63
CA ASN A 55 -5.59 -13.90 7.75
C ASN A 55 -4.97 -15.21 8.19
N THR A 56 -3.86 -15.15 8.92
CA THR A 56 -3.15 -16.30 9.48
C THR A 56 -4.05 -17.03 10.48
N ILE A 57 -4.08 -18.35 10.39
CA ILE A 57 -4.94 -19.22 11.22
C ILE A 57 -4.14 -20.45 11.60
N ALA A 58 -4.23 -20.86 12.87
CA ALA A 58 -3.76 -22.17 13.28
C ALA A 58 -4.82 -23.25 12.98
N ASP A 59 -4.38 -24.40 12.52
CA ASP A 59 -5.20 -25.59 12.32
C ASP A 59 -5.78 -26.14 13.64
N ALA A 60 -5.09 -25.91 14.77
CA ALA A 60 -5.52 -26.24 16.12
C ALA A 60 -6.94 -25.73 16.48
N PHE A 61 -7.40 -24.66 15.83
CA PHE A 61 -8.74 -24.11 16.07
C PHE A 61 -9.85 -24.84 15.30
N PHE A 62 -9.51 -25.72 14.35
CA PHE A 62 -10.47 -26.40 13.47
C PHE A 62 -10.30 -27.92 13.42
N ASP A 63 -9.18 -28.46 13.93
CA ASP A 63 -8.98 -29.89 14.19
C ASP A 63 -9.26 -30.76 12.95
N GLY A 64 -8.72 -30.33 11.81
CA GLY A 64 -8.90 -30.97 10.50
C GLY A 64 -10.27 -30.74 9.84
N LYS A 65 -11.18 -29.99 10.45
CA LYS A 65 -12.49 -29.65 9.86
C LYS A 65 -12.38 -28.52 8.84
N GLN A 66 -13.36 -28.46 7.95
CA GLN A 66 -13.43 -27.42 6.94
C GLN A 66 -13.81 -26.06 7.56
N LEU A 67 -13.07 -25.04 7.15
CA LEU A 67 -13.36 -23.65 7.49
C LEU A 67 -14.35 -23.06 6.48
N ILE A 68 -15.63 -23.04 6.83
CA ILE A 68 -16.70 -22.54 5.96
C ILE A 68 -17.03 -21.08 6.32
N LYS A 69 -17.39 -20.26 5.32
CA LYS A 69 -17.83 -18.86 5.51
C LYS A 69 -16.82 -17.90 6.16
N LYS A 70 -15.52 -18.25 6.24
CA LYS A 70 -14.51 -17.24 6.61
C LYS A 70 -14.41 -16.17 5.53
N SER A 71 -14.56 -14.91 5.92
CA SER A 71 -14.28 -13.78 5.03
C SER A 71 -12.79 -13.76 4.68
N VAL A 72 -12.48 -13.77 3.39
CA VAL A 72 -11.09 -13.80 2.89
C VAL A 72 -10.62 -12.41 2.46
N ALA A 73 -11.54 -11.55 2.03
CA ALA A 73 -11.27 -10.19 1.64
C ALA A 73 -12.55 -9.36 1.62
N GLU A 74 -12.38 -8.05 1.80
CA GLU A 74 -13.41 -7.06 1.52
C GLU A 74 -13.06 -6.33 0.22
N ILE A 75 -14.03 -6.29 -0.69
CA ILE A 75 -13.84 -5.76 -2.03
C ILE A 75 -14.57 -4.43 -2.12
N ALA A 76 -13.80 -3.35 -2.27
CA ALA A 76 -14.37 -2.02 -2.43
C ALA A 76 -15.16 -1.94 -3.75
N TYR A 77 -16.33 -1.31 -3.67
CA TYR A 77 -17.19 -1.05 -4.83
C TYR A 77 -16.84 0.29 -5.47
N ASN A 78 -15.70 0.33 -6.17
CA ASN A 78 -15.21 1.56 -6.81
C ASN A 78 -15.95 1.84 -8.11
N PHE A 79 -16.09 0.82 -8.96
CA PHE A 79 -16.73 0.91 -10.27
C PHE A 79 -17.84 -0.15 -10.46
N PRO A 80 -18.85 0.14 -11.31
CA PRO A 80 -19.97 -0.76 -11.58
C PRO A 80 -19.60 -1.94 -12.51
N TYR A 81 -18.40 -1.95 -13.09
CA TYR A 81 -17.95 -3.02 -13.97
C TYR A 81 -17.58 -4.28 -13.17
N GLY A 82 -17.74 -5.45 -13.79
CA GLY A 82 -17.28 -6.70 -13.21
C GLY A 82 -15.77 -6.70 -12.92
N THR A 83 -15.37 -7.43 -11.88
CA THR A 83 -13.98 -7.52 -11.43
C THR A 83 -13.55 -8.98 -11.33
N LEU A 84 -12.28 -9.25 -11.63
CA LEU A 84 -11.66 -10.54 -11.39
C LEU A 84 -10.99 -10.51 -10.02
N ILE A 85 -11.14 -11.59 -9.26
CA ILE A 85 -10.54 -11.76 -7.95
C ILE A 85 -9.76 -13.07 -7.94
N GLU A 86 -8.53 -13.02 -7.45
CA GLU A 86 -7.68 -14.17 -7.19
C GLU A 86 -7.45 -14.29 -5.69
N VAL A 87 -7.91 -15.41 -5.16
CA VAL A 87 -7.67 -15.82 -3.79
C VAL A 87 -6.53 -16.82 -3.80
N ARG A 88 -5.54 -16.58 -2.93
CA ARG A 88 -4.39 -17.46 -2.71
C ARG A 88 -4.41 -17.91 -1.26
N GLN A 89 -4.31 -19.21 -1.07
CA GLN A 89 -4.22 -19.84 0.25
C GLN A 89 -2.91 -20.62 0.32
N SER A 90 -2.07 -20.29 1.29
CA SER A 90 -0.75 -20.89 1.45
C SER A 90 -0.70 -21.68 2.76
N SER A 91 -0.09 -22.86 2.73
CA SER A 91 0.22 -23.65 3.92
C SER A 91 1.53 -23.16 4.54
N ILE A 92 1.55 -22.83 5.82
CA ILE A 92 2.72 -22.29 6.51
C ILE A 92 3.26 -23.25 7.57
N THR A 93 4.54 -23.14 7.89
CA THR A 93 5.16 -23.91 8.99
C THR A 93 4.85 -23.27 10.35
N PRO A 94 4.89 -24.05 11.45
CA PRO A 94 4.71 -23.51 12.80
C PRO A 94 5.70 -22.37 13.11
N SER A 95 6.97 -22.53 12.75
CA SER A 95 8.00 -21.51 12.95
C SER A 95 7.72 -20.20 12.20
N TYR A 96 7.10 -20.26 11.02
CA TYR A 96 6.71 -19.05 10.30
C TYR A 96 5.47 -18.40 10.92
N PHE A 97 4.52 -19.22 11.39
CA PHE A 97 3.36 -18.72 12.14
C PHE A 97 3.81 -17.90 13.36
N ASP A 98 4.69 -18.46 14.19
CA ASP A 98 5.23 -17.79 15.37
C ASP A 98 5.93 -16.47 15.03
N PHE A 99 6.75 -16.48 13.97
CA PHE A 99 7.42 -15.27 13.47
C PHE A 99 6.41 -14.19 13.07
N THR A 100 5.34 -14.55 12.36
CA THR A 100 4.30 -13.59 11.94
C THR A 100 3.45 -13.06 13.08
N GLU A 101 3.15 -13.87 14.11
CA GLU A 101 2.44 -13.41 15.31
C GLU A 101 3.31 -12.46 16.15
N LEU A 102 4.61 -12.75 16.24
CA LEU A 102 5.56 -11.83 16.88
C LEU A 102 5.67 -10.50 16.13
N LEU A 103 5.76 -10.54 14.80
CA LEU A 103 5.76 -9.33 13.97
C LEU A 103 4.47 -8.51 14.15
N LYS A 104 3.33 -9.19 14.24
CA LYS A 104 2.02 -8.57 14.45
C LYS A 104 1.92 -7.89 15.82
N SER A 105 2.37 -8.54 16.89
CA SER A 105 2.31 -7.96 18.24
C SER A 105 3.16 -6.68 18.33
N GLN A 106 4.32 -6.65 17.66
CA GLN A 106 5.16 -5.46 17.59
C GLN A 106 4.55 -4.34 16.75
N SER A 107 3.89 -4.67 15.63
CA SER A 107 3.23 -3.67 14.78
C SER A 107 1.98 -3.07 15.41
N GLN A 108 1.34 -3.77 16.34
CA GLN A 108 0.10 -3.34 16.99
C GLN A 108 0.31 -2.71 18.36
N ASN A 109 1.51 -2.84 18.96
CA ASN A 109 1.87 -2.12 20.18
C ASN A 109 2.01 -0.62 19.87
N THR A 110 1.02 0.15 20.29
CA THR A 110 0.92 1.60 20.06
C THR A 110 1.79 2.45 20.98
N GLY A 111 2.65 1.86 21.83
CA GLY A 111 3.61 2.60 22.65
C GLY A 111 2.99 3.24 23.90
N GLY A 112 2.32 2.45 24.73
CA GLY A 112 1.90 2.86 26.08
C GLY A 112 3.08 2.96 27.06
N LEU A 113 2.93 3.77 28.12
CA LEU A 113 3.95 3.96 29.18
C LEU A 113 4.31 2.68 29.95
N ILE A 114 3.55 1.60 29.76
CA ILE A 114 3.73 0.30 30.43
C ILE A 114 3.80 -0.83 29.38
N ASP A 115 4.33 -0.54 28.19
CA ASP A 115 4.47 -1.56 27.16
C ASP A 115 5.64 -2.50 27.48
N VAL A 116 5.40 -3.80 27.29
CA VAL A 116 6.43 -4.84 27.36
C VAL A 116 7.47 -4.55 26.27
N PRO A 117 8.78 -4.60 26.57
CA PRO A 117 9.81 -4.38 25.56
C PRO A 117 9.62 -5.34 24.38
N PRO A 118 9.72 -4.86 23.14
CA PRO A 118 9.52 -5.71 21.97
C PRO A 118 10.55 -6.84 21.99
N ALA A 119 10.08 -8.08 21.91
CA ALA A 119 10.98 -9.23 21.83
C ALA A 119 11.79 -9.19 20.52
N LEU A 120 12.98 -9.78 20.50
CA LEU A 120 13.83 -9.77 19.32
C LEU A 120 13.13 -10.51 18.16
N LEU A 121 12.91 -9.82 17.03
CA LEU A 121 12.33 -10.42 15.84
C LEU A 121 13.39 -11.22 15.06
N GLN A 122 13.75 -12.38 15.60
CA GLN A 122 14.72 -13.29 14.98
C GLN A 122 13.99 -14.29 14.07
N GLY A 123 14.34 -14.30 12.79
CA GLY A 123 13.89 -15.33 11.86
C GLY A 123 14.94 -16.41 11.61
N ASN A 124 14.87 -17.07 10.45
CA ASN A 124 15.79 -18.14 10.06
C ASN A 124 16.89 -17.69 9.09
N VAL A 125 17.01 -16.39 8.83
CA VAL A 125 18.05 -15.81 7.97
C VAL A 125 19.21 -15.30 8.85
N ARG A 126 20.46 -15.56 8.44
CA ARG A 126 21.67 -15.13 9.17
C ARG A 126 22.75 -14.62 8.22
N ASN A 127 23.54 -13.66 8.67
CA ASN A 127 24.74 -13.25 7.96
C ASN A 127 25.88 -14.25 8.22
N LEU A 128 26.50 -14.77 7.16
CA LEU A 128 27.61 -15.71 7.24
C LEU A 128 28.97 -15.03 7.50
N ASN A 129 29.11 -13.76 7.09
CA ASN A 129 30.34 -12.98 7.26
C ASN A 129 30.43 -12.31 8.63
N ASN A 130 29.29 -12.00 9.25
CA ASN A 130 29.22 -11.38 10.57
C ASN A 130 28.11 -12.03 11.43
N PRO A 131 28.43 -13.07 12.21
CA PRO A 131 27.44 -13.76 13.04
C PRO A 131 26.86 -12.92 14.19
N ALA A 132 27.53 -11.82 14.57
CA ALA A 132 27.03 -10.90 15.59
C ALA A 132 26.00 -9.90 15.04
N GLU A 133 25.86 -9.82 13.72
CA GLU A 133 24.85 -8.98 13.08
C GLU A 133 23.47 -9.61 13.23
N THR A 134 22.54 -8.85 13.80
CA THR A 134 21.13 -9.23 13.86
C THR A 134 20.49 -8.96 12.51
N VAL A 135 20.03 -10.02 11.84
CA VAL A 135 19.28 -9.92 10.58
C VAL A 135 17.81 -10.17 10.85
N ILE A 136 16.96 -9.27 10.37
CA ILE A 136 15.51 -9.41 10.46
C ILE A 136 15.00 -10.00 9.15
N GLY A 137 14.26 -11.10 9.25
CA GLY A 137 13.60 -11.71 8.10
C GLY A 137 13.42 -13.21 8.25
N PHE A 138 12.42 -13.74 7.57
CA PHE A 138 12.11 -15.16 7.56
C PHE A 138 11.96 -15.64 6.13
N PHE A 139 12.70 -16.69 5.78
CA PHE A 139 12.60 -17.41 4.52
C PHE A 139 11.72 -18.65 4.71
N SER A 140 10.58 -18.71 4.01
CA SER A 140 9.69 -19.87 4.03
C SER A 140 9.36 -20.32 2.61
N VAL A 141 9.15 -21.63 2.46
CA VAL A 141 8.65 -22.25 1.23
C VAL A 141 7.30 -22.86 1.56
N THR A 142 6.29 -22.54 0.75
CA THR A 142 4.90 -22.91 1.04
C THR A 142 4.24 -23.43 -0.22
N ASN A 143 3.34 -24.41 -0.07
CA ASN A 143 2.42 -24.75 -1.14
C ASN A 143 1.29 -23.71 -1.16
N THR A 144 0.93 -23.22 -2.34
CA THR A 144 -0.11 -22.21 -2.52
C THR A 144 -1.16 -22.71 -3.49
N SER A 145 -2.40 -22.81 -3.00
CA SER A 145 -3.58 -23.04 -3.82
C SER A 145 -4.18 -21.71 -4.27
N THR A 146 -4.54 -21.63 -5.54
CA THR A 146 -5.07 -20.41 -6.16
C THR A 146 -6.45 -20.68 -6.76
N ARG A 147 -7.39 -19.75 -6.51
CA ARG A 147 -8.72 -19.75 -7.09
C ARG A 147 -9.05 -18.37 -7.65
N ARG A 148 -9.62 -18.35 -8.85
CA ARG A 148 -10.04 -17.13 -9.53
C ARG A 148 -11.56 -17.09 -9.64
N LEU A 149 -12.14 -15.95 -9.35
CA LEU A 149 -13.58 -15.72 -9.30
C LEU A 149 -13.89 -14.43 -10.05
N TRP A 150 -14.85 -14.50 -10.97
CA TRP A 150 -15.40 -13.30 -11.60
C TRP A 150 -16.59 -12.82 -10.80
N VAL A 151 -16.57 -11.56 -10.36
CA VAL A 151 -17.66 -10.93 -9.64
C VAL A 151 -18.37 -9.96 -10.58
N ASN A 152 -19.61 -10.29 -10.92
CA ASN A 152 -20.48 -9.37 -11.65
C ASN A 152 -21.07 -8.36 -10.67
N ARG A 153 -20.94 -7.06 -10.99
CA ARG A 153 -21.40 -5.95 -10.14
C ARG A 153 -22.60 -5.20 -10.72
N SER A 154 -23.16 -5.64 -11.84
CA SER A 154 -24.30 -4.98 -12.49
C SER A 154 -25.60 -4.98 -11.67
N ALA A 155 -25.69 -5.83 -10.65
CA ALA A 155 -26.85 -5.94 -9.74
C ALA A 155 -26.59 -5.33 -8.35
N ALA A 156 -25.45 -4.66 -8.14
CA ALA A 156 -25.17 -4.02 -6.86
C ALA A 156 -26.13 -2.83 -6.66
N ALA A 157 -26.94 -2.88 -5.61
CA ALA A 157 -27.93 -1.85 -5.26
C ALA A 157 -27.30 -0.57 -4.67
N THR A 158 -25.98 -0.55 -4.50
CA THR A 158 -25.22 0.57 -3.95
C THR A 158 -24.64 1.45 -5.04
N VAL A 159 -24.38 2.70 -4.70
CA VAL A 159 -23.77 3.70 -5.59
C VAL A 159 -22.24 3.51 -5.56
N PRO A 160 -21.54 3.44 -6.71
CA PRO A 160 -20.08 3.26 -6.71
C PRO A 160 -19.36 4.42 -6.04
N LEU A 161 -18.29 4.13 -5.30
CA LEU A 161 -17.46 5.17 -4.65
C LEU A 161 -16.95 6.22 -5.64
N SER A 162 -16.64 5.83 -6.88
CA SER A 162 -16.23 6.76 -7.94
C SER A 162 -17.27 7.83 -8.25
N SER A 163 -18.56 7.54 -8.09
CA SER A 163 -19.64 8.50 -8.33
C SER A 163 -19.87 9.47 -7.15
N LEU A 164 -19.40 9.13 -5.95
CA LEU A 164 -19.50 9.99 -4.76
C LEU A 164 -18.50 11.15 -4.76
N SER A 165 -17.42 11.08 -5.58
CA SER A 165 -16.45 12.16 -5.73
C SER A 165 -17.06 13.47 -6.26
N SER A 166 -18.21 13.39 -6.94
CA SER A 166 -18.96 14.56 -7.42
C SER A 166 -19.77 15.28 -6.33
N LEU A 167 -19.94 14.66 -5.15
CA LEU A 167 -20.73 15.17 -4.03
C LEU A 167 -19.87 15.76 -2.90
N LEU A 168 -18.55 15.61 -2.98
CA LEU A 168 -17.63 16.20 -2.00
C LEU A 168 -17.42 17.68 -2.33
N PRO A 169 -17.58 18.60 -1.36
CA PRO A 169 -17.21 20.00 -1.57
C PRO A 169 -15.71 20.08 -1.92
N PRO A 170 -15.31 21.04 -2.77
CA PRO A 170 -13.90 21.23 -3.09
C PRO A 170 -13.11 21.40 -1.80
N VAL A 171 -12.03 20.63 -1.65
CA VAL A 171 -11.10 20.79 -0.53
C VAL A 171 -10.64 22.25 -0.53
N PRO A 172 -10.80 23.00 0.57
CA PRO A 172 -10.32 24.38 0.64
C PRO A 172 -8.81 24.37 0.35
N THR A 173 -8.40 25.13 -0.65
CA THR A 173 -6.99 25.26 -1.00
C THR A 173 -6.22 25.81 0.19
N PRO A 174 -5.02 25.28 0.50
CA PRO A 174 -4.21 25.84 1.57
C PRO A 174 -3.87 27.29 1.22
N VAL A 175 -4.20 28.21 2.14
CA VAL A 175 -3.88 29.64 2.01
C VAL A 175 -2.35 29.76 1.94
N PRO A 176 -1.78 30.47 0.94
CA PRO A 176 -0.34 30.64 0.85
C PRO A 176 0.19 31.35 2.09
N PRO A 177 1.36 30.96 2.62
CA PRO A 177 1.96 31.64 3.76
C PRO A 177 2.21 33.12 3.41
N PRO A 178 2.07 34.04 4.38
CA PRO A 178 2.34 35.45 4.13
C PRO A 178 3.79 35.66 3.68
N PRO A 179 4.06 36.63 2.79
CA PRO A 179 5.40 36.92 2.32
C PRO A 179 6.32 37.24 3.51
N ARG A 180 7.46 36.56 3.57
CA ARG A 180 8.50 36.76 4.58
C ARG A 180 9.05 38.18 4.42
N MET A 181 8.93 39.02 5.46
CA MET A 181 9.63 40.31 5.48
C MET A 181 11.14 40.04 5.45
N GLU A 182 11.80 40.42 4.36
CA GLU A 182 13.26 40.52 4.33
C GLU A 182 13.69 41.70 5.21
N SER A 183 14.42 41.38 6.27
CA SER A 183 15.07 42.36 7.13
C SER A 183 16.16 43.10 6.33
N ALA A 184 16.03 44.42 6.23
CA ALA A 184 16.97 45.30 5.57
C ALA A 184 18.40 45.12 6.14
N SER A 185 19.35 44.74 5.27
CA SER A 185 20.77 44.68 5.61
C SER A 185 21.35 46.09 5.76
N VAL A 186 21.65 46.50 6.99
CA VAL A 186 22.36 47.75 7.29
C VAL A 186 23.81 47.63 6.78
N ARG A 187 24.16 48.46 5.80
CA ARG A 187 25.51 48.53 5.20
C ARG A 187 26.44 49.36 6.10
N GLY A 188 27.35 48.71 6.82
CA GLY A 188 28.44 49.38 7.54
C GLY A 188 29.45 50.02 6.57
N LYS A 189 29.83 51.27 6.82
CA LYS A 189 30.93 51.97 6.12
C LYS A 189 32.29 51.39 6.52
N PRO A 190 33.27 51.29 5.60
CA PRO A 190 34.63 50.87 5.94
C PRO A 190 35.40 51.95 6.70
N GLN A 191 36.12 51.55 7.75
CA GLN A 191 37.11 52.39 8.44
C GLN A 191 38.42 52.40 7.61
N SER A 192 38.94 53.60 7.34
CA SER A 192 40.24 53.84 6.71
C SER A 192 41.34 53.82 7.78
N ASN A 193 42.34 52.97 7.59
CA ASN A 193 43.59 53.04 8.35
C ASN A 193 44.46 54.18 7.81
N GLY A 194 44.93 55.03 8.73
CA GLY A 194 45.94 56.06 8.54
C GLY A 194 46.43 56.50 9.91
#